data_AF-A0A819S309-F1
#
_entry.id   AF-A0A819S309-F1
#
_cell.length_a   1.000
_cell.length_b   1.000
_cell.length_c   1.000
_cell.angle_alpha   90.00
_cell.angle_beta   90.00
_cell.angle_gamma   90.00
#
_symmetry.space_group_name_H-M   'P 1'
#
loop_
_entity.id
_entity.type
_entity.pdbx_description
1 polymer ?
#
loop_
_entity_poly.entity_id
_entity_poly.type
_entity_poly.pdbx_seq_one_letter_code
_entity_poly.pdbx_strand_id
1 'polypeptide(L)'
;MFDNLPTEIILDVFDYLSSNEIIYSFFYLNQRLQNLLIKQQYYINYLQLPISNFNFWQKILSIIGSQIELLIIAHDYLTLSLDYFPNLKSIIITSPYSMIDKQFQLILQNKYFQKLHTLKIKNEIVSERSYNETELDNEQILFKKVFDNENNLQVFEYLPSLTSLRLRKLESLNINFLIRSLKLNLSEFKDIFSLIKYTPNLIYLNIQSEPPCKYFKEDIHHVLSTFKTQFWLDHNWNIGLHQSGRTYIYSLAFQFNELNNFSNFNQVLSNNEQILHDNRRLWSNITSIELVVKNQINLNLFQSIKINMPKLSSIKLIEGPRNFYIID
;
A
#
# COMPACT_ATOMS: atom_id res chain seq x y z
N MET A 1 32.20 24.64 16.29
CA MET A 1 32.87 23.32 16.13
C MET A 1 32.56 22.72 14.75
N PHE A 2 31.29 22.67 14.33
CA PHE A 2 30.91 22.20 12.99
C PHE A 2 31.47 23.03 11.82
N ASP A 3 31.78 24.32 12.04
CA ASP A 3 32.25 25.22 10.97
C ASP A 3 33.55 24.75 10.29
N ASN A 4 34.40 24.05 11.03
CA ASN A 4 35.72 23.58 10.57
C ASN A 4 35.71 22.14 10.06
N LEU A 5 34.61 21.41 10.22
CA LEU A 5 34.54 20.03 9.74
C LEU A 5 34.41 20.01 8.20
N PRO A 6 35.07 19.08 7.50
CA PRO A 6 34.81 18.79 6.09
C PRO A 6 33.33 18.49 5.83
N THR A 7 32.85 18.81 4.64
CA THR A 7 31.42 18.63 4.28
C THR A 7 31.05 17.16 4.29
N GLU A 8 31.97 16.29 3.89
CA GLU A 8 31.82 14.84 3.85
C GLU A 8 31.51 14.29 5.24
N ILE A 9 32.27 14.71 6.26
CA ILE A 9 32.05 14.31 7.65
C ILE A 9 30.67 14.78 8.15
N ILE A 10 30.23 15.98 7.74
CA ILE A 10 28.91 16.49 8.12
C ILE A 10 27.80 15.64 7.50
N LEU A 11 27.94 15.26 6.23
CA LEU A 11 26.98 14.37 5.55
C LEU A 11 26.98 12.97 6.16
N ASP A 12 28.15 12.43 6.49
CA ASP A 12 28.26 11.15 7.21
C ASP A 12 27.50 11.20 8.54
N VAL A 13 27.55 12.32 9.28
CA VAL A 13 26.76 12.50 10.51
C VAL A 13 25.26 12.55 10.21
N PHE A 14 24.85 13.24 9.14
CA PHE A 14 23.44 13.32 8.75
C PHE A 14 22.85 11.96 8.41
N ASP A 15 23.62 11.04 7.85
CA ASP A 15 23.14 9.70 7.51
C ASP A 15 22.72 8.86 8.74
N TYR A 16 23.15 9.24 9.95
CA TYR A 16 22.72 8.63 11.21
C TYR A 16 21.51 9.32 11.86
N LEU A 17 21.03 10.42 11.29
CA LEU A 17 19.97 11.25 11.85
C LEU A 17 18.72 11.24 10.96
N SER A 18 17.56 11.42 11.57
CA SER A 18 16.33 11.66 10.81
C SER A 18 16.33 13.06 10.19
N SER A 19 15.58 13.26 9.10
CA SER A 19 15.37 14.57 8.48
C SER A 19 14.96 15.65 9.48
N ASN A 20 14.10 15.30 10.44
CA ASN A 20 13.65 16.22 11.47
C ASN A 20 14.79 16.66 12.40
N GLU A 21 15.62 15.72 12.85
CA GLU A 21 16.76 16.00 13.72
C GLU A 21 17.81 16.85 12.99
N ILE A 22 18.03 16.55 11.71
CA ILE A 22 18.93 17.32 10.84
C ILE A 22 18.43 18.77 10.72
N ILE A 23 17.16 18.96 10.32
CA ILE A 23 16.60 20.30 10.13
C ILE A 23 16.56 21.06 11.46
N TYR A 24 16.07 20.43 12.53
CA TYR A 24 15.93 21.07 13.83
C TYR A 24 17.29 21.49 14.42
N SER A 25 18.27 20.60 14.35
CA SER A 25 19.57 20.83 14.99
C SER A 25 20.50 21.71 14.15
N PHE A 26 20.44 21.64 12.82
CA PHE A 26 21.49 22.22 11.97
C PHE A 26 21.06 23.40 11.11
N PHE A 27 19.77 23.63 10.88
CA PHE A 27 19.33 24.62 9.88
C PHE A 27 19.70 26.07 10.24
N TYR A 28 19.67 26.44 11.52
CA TYR A 28 20.04 27.79 11.98
C TYR A 28 21.41 27.87 12.64
N LEU A 29 22.22 26.79 12.63
CA LEU A 29 23.54 26.83 13.27
C LEU A 29 24.47 27.81 12.56
N ASN A 30 24.57 27.71 11.23
CA ASN A 30 25.31 28.65 10.40
C ASN A 30 24.84 28.56 8.93
N GLN A 31 25.23 29.56 8.13
CA GLN A 31 24.85 29.66 6.73
C GLN A 31 25.40 28.51 5.86
N ARG A 32 26.59 27.97 6.20
CA ARG A 32 27.19 26.85 5.46
C ARG A 32 26.32 25.59 5.55
N LEU A 33 25.87 25.24 6.76
CA LEU A 33 24.99 24.10 7.02
C LEU A 33 23.61 24.31 6.41
N GLN A 34 23.04 25.51 6.54
CA GLN A 34 21.77 25.84 5.90
C GLN A 34 21.84 25.63 4.38
N ASN A 35 22.89 26.14 3.74
CA ASN A 35 23.11 25.98 2.30
C ASN A 35 23.35 24.52 1.91
N LEU A 36 24.05 23.76 2.75
CA LEU A 36 24.27 22.33 2.52
C LEU A 36 22.94 21.58 2.53
N LEU A 37 22.08 21.82 3.53
CA LEU A 37 20.76 21.19 3.64
C LEU A 37 19.89 21.52 2.44
N ILE A 38 19.79 22.80 2.06
CA ILE A 38 18.96 23.23 0.92
C ILE A 38 19.44 22.60 -0.39
N LYS A 39 20.75 22.38 -0.56
CA LYS A 39 21.29 21.71 -1.75
C LYS A 39 21.05 20.21 -1.74
N GLN A 40 21.04 19.59 -0.57
CA GLN A 40 20.86 18.15 -0.41
C GLN A 40 19.38 17.81 -0.21
N GLN A 41 18.61 17.87 -1.30
CA GLN A 41 17.17 17.62 -1.32
C GLN A 41 16.78 16.31 -0.62
N TYR A 42 17.61 15.28 -0.70
CA TYR A 42 17.37 13.99 -0.04
C TYR A 42 16.96 14.13 1.43
N TYR A 43 17.61 15.01 2.20
CA TYR A 43 17.30 15.18 3.62
C TYR A 43 16.04 16.01 3.89
N ILE A 44 15.57 16.79 2.91
CA ILE A 44 14.42 17.70 3.04
C ILE A 44 13.16 17.13 2.38
N ASN A 45 13.29 16.26 1.37
CA ASN A 45 12.15 15.73 0.62
C ASN A 45 11.15 14.98 1.51
N TYR A 46 11.60 14.49 2.65
CA TYR A 46 10.84 13.79 3.67
C TYR A 46 10.73 14.64 4.94
N LEU A 47 9.52 14.83 5.44
CA LEU A 47 9.29 15.46 6.74
C LEU A 47 8.25 14.69 7.53
N GLN A 48 8.58 14.36 8.77
CA GLN A 48 7.58 13.98 9.77
C GLN A 48 7.08 15.24 10.48
N LEU A 49 5.77 15.42 10.61
CA LEU A 49 5.27 16.61 11.29
C LEU A 49 5.72 16.64 12.75
N PRO A 50 6.28 17.78 13.19
CA PRO A 50 6.77 17.94 14.55
C PRO A 50 5.62 18.15 15.53
N ILE A 51 5.79 17.65 16.76
CA ILE A 51 4.83 17.79 17.87
C ILE A 51 5.06 19.04 18.72
N SER A 52 6.21 19.68 18.58
CA SER A 52 6.65 20.77 19.43
C SER A 52 7.37 21.83 18.61
N ASN A 53 7.63 22.98 19.24
CA ASN A 53 8.36 24.09 18.62
C ASN A 53 7.70 24.62 17.34
N PHE A 54 6.36 24.73 17.31
CA PHE A 54 5.61 25.16 16.13
C PHE A 54 6.09 26.49 15.54
N ASN A 55 6.48 27.46 16.37
CA ASN A 55 7.03 28.75 15.90
C ASN A 55 8.34 28.57 15.13
N PHE A 56 9.20 27.63 15.54
CA PHE A 56 10.41 27.29 14.80
C PHE A 56 10.03 26.68 13.46
N TRP A 57 9.15 25.68 13.46
CA TRP A 57 8.77 24.96 12.26
C TRP A 57 8.01 25.81 11.25
N GLN A 58 7.10 26.70 11.66
CA GLN A 58 6.44 27.63 10.75
C GLN A 58 7.44 28.50 9.97
N LYS A 59 8.47 29.02 10.66
CA LYS A 59 9.55 29.79 10.01
C LYS A 59 10.33 28.92 9.04
N ILE A 60 10.76 27.74 9.47
CA ILE A 60 11.51 26.80 8.63
C ILE A 60 10.72 26.38 7.39
N LEU A 61 9.45 26.00 7.57
CA LEU A 61 8.57 25.55 6.51
C LEU A 61 8.28 26.65 5.48
N SER A 62 8.29 27.93 5.88
CA SER A 62 8.22 29.03 4.91
C SER A 62 9.43 29.10 3.96
N ILE A 63 10.56 28.49 4.35
CA ILE A 63 11.81 28.47 3.57
C ILE A 63 11.94 27.17 2.78
N ILE A 64 11.73 26.02 3.42
CA ILE A 64 11.98 24.69 2.81
C ILE A 64 10.70 23.95 2.41
N GLY A 65 9.52 24.44 2.75
CA GLY A 65 8.28 23.70 2.59
C GLY A 65 7.96 23.30 1.14
N SER A 66 8.36 24.13 0.18
CA SER A 66 8.24 23.82 -1.26
C SER A 66 9.16 22.69 -1.74
N GLN A 67 10.15 22.27 -0.96
CA GLN A 67 11.05 21.17 -1.31
C GLN A 67 10.55 19.82 -0.75
N ILE A 68 9.57 19.84 0.15
CA ILE A 68 9.03 18.64 0.77
C ILE A 68 8.06 17.97 -0.19
N GLU A 69 8.32 16.70 -0.52
CA GLU A 69 7.48 15.89 -1.41
C GLU A 69 6.68 14.82 -0.65
N LEU A 70 7.16 14.41 0.53
CA LEU A 70 6.54 13.40 1.38
C LEU A 70 6.35 13.94 2.80
N LEU A 71 5.10 13.95 3.26
CA LEU A 71 4.71 14.35 4.61
C LEU A 71 4.22 13.15 5.41
N ILE A 72 4.80 12.92 6.58
CA ILE A 72 4.32 11.95 7.56
C ILE A 72 3.60 12.66 8.71
N ILE A 73 2.35 12.28 8.93
CA ILE A 73 1.50 12.77 10.01
C ILE A 73 1.39 11.65 11.04
N ALA A 74 2.22 11.71 12.07
CA ALA A 74 2.29 10.71 13.14
C ALA A 74 1.50 11.11 14.41
N HIS A 75 0.78 12.22 14.35
CA HIS A 75 0.08 12.79 15.50
C HIS A 75 -1.25 13.40 15.06
N ASP A 76 -2.22 13.40 15.97
CA ASP A 76 -3.63 13.78 15.80
C ASP A 76 -3.93 15.26 16.08
N TYR A 77 -2.90 16.08 16.30
CA TYR A 77 -3.01 17.52 16.53
C TYR A 77 -2.32 18.29 15.40
N LEU A 78 -2.83 18.14 14.18
CA LEU A 78 -2.33 18.89 13.03
C LEU A 78 -2.73 20.37 13.16
N THR A 79 -1.77 21.21 13.51
CA THR A 79 -1.94 22.68 13.53
C THR A 79 -1.35 23.35 12.29
N LEU A 80 -0.66 22.60 11.43
CA LEU A 80 0.07 23.12 10.27
C LEU A 80 -0.73 22.98 8.99
N SER A 81 -0.98 24.10 8.29
CA SER A 81 -1.64 24.11 6.98
C SER A 81 -0.83 23.37 5.93
N LEU A 82 -1.50 22.63 5.04
CA LEU A 82 -0.85 22.05 3.86
C LEU A 82 -0.33 23.11 2.87
N ASP A 83 -0.68 24.38 3.05
CA ASP A 83 -0.20 25.47 2.20
C ASP A 83 1.31 25.69 2.24
N TYR A 84 1.98 25.18 3.28
CA TYR A 84 3.43 25.16 3.36
C TYR A 84 4.08 24.18 2.36
N PHE A 85 3.33 23.24 1.79
CA PHE A 85 3.87 22.14 0.98
C PHE A 85 3.32 22.16 -0.46
N PRO A 86 3.59 23.19 -1.27
CA PRO A 86 2.99 23.36 -2.59
C PRO A 86 3.35 22.26 -3.61
N ASN A 87 4.44 21.53 -3.36
CA ASN A 87 4.97 20.45 -4.20
C ASN A 87 4.78 19.05 -3.57
N LEU A 88 3.92 18.95 -2.56
CA LEU A 88 3.64 17.70 -1.88
C LEU A 88 3.07 16.66 -2.85
N LYS A 89 3.71 15.49 -2.91
CA LYS A 89 3.27 14.34 -3.73
C LYS A 89 2.67 13.23 -2.89
N SER A 90 3.07 13.10 -1.63
CA SER A 90 2.71 11.97 -0.80
C SER A 90 2.36 12.38 0.63
N ILE A 91 1.27 11.82 1.16
CA ILE A 91 0.90 11.92 2.58
C ILE A 91 0.80 10.52 3.18
N ILE A 92 1.40 10.33 4.36
CA ILE A 92 1.26 9.12 5.16
C ILE A 92 0.79 9.49 6.56
N ILE A 93 -0.37 8.98 6.96
CA ILE A 93 -0.97 9.17 8.30
C ILE A 93 -0.75 7.88 9.09
N THR A 94 -0.02 7.99 10.20
CA THR A 94 0.53 6.87 11.02
C THR A 94 0.41 7.11 12.52
N SER A 95 -0.49 7.99 12.95
CA SER A 95 -0.69 8.27 14.37
C SER A 95 -0.88 6.99 15.21
N PRO A 96 -0.54 6.98 16.50
CA PRO A 96 -1.03 5.92 17.40
C PRO A 96 -2.48 6.18 17.83
N TYR A 97 -2.97 7.41 17.66
CA TYR A 97 -4.31 7.85 18.04
C TYR A 97 -5.18 8.12 16.80
N SER A 98 -6.48 8.11 16.99
CA SER A 98 -7.42 8.43 15.92
C SER A 98 -7.30 9.90 15.50
N MET A 99 -7.34 10.15 14.19
CA MET A 99 -7.31 11.52 13.67
C MET A 99 -8.68 12.18 13.83
N ILE A 100 -8.69 13.41 14.33
CA ILE A 100 -9.89 14.23 14.46
C ILE A 100 -10.42 14.61 13.07
N ASP A 101 -11.72 14.38 12.84
CA ASP A 101 -12.38 14.60 11.55
C ASP A 101 -12.16 15.99 10.95
N LYS A 102 -12.23 17.05 11.76
CA LYS A 102 -11.99 18.42 11.27
C LYS A 102 -10.62 18.57 10.64
N GLN A 103 -9.58 17.98 11.22
CA GLN A 103 -8.22 18.06 10.68
C GLN A 103 -8.10 17.25 9.40
N PHE A 104 -8.72 16.08 9.37
CA PHE A 104 -8.75 15.26 8.17
C PHE A 104 -9.48 15.98 7.02
N GLN A 105 -10.59 16.65 7.31
CA GLN A 105 -11.31 17.48 6.35
C GLN A 105 -10.44 18.63 5.81
N LEU A 106 -9.64 19.28 6.66
CA LEU A 106 -8.69 20.32 6.20
C LEU A 106 -7.68 19.77 5.20
N ILE A 107 -7.22 18.52 5.37
CA ILE A 107 -6.35 17.85 4.39
C ILE A 107 -7.10 17.63 3.07
N LEU A 108 -8.30 17.07 3.12
CA LEU A 108 -9.10 16.76 1.93
C LEU A 108 -9.57 18.01 1.15
N GLN A 109 -9.75 19.13 1.85
CA GLN A 109 -10.21 20.38 1.27
C GLN A 109 -9.05 21.26 0.75
N ASN A 110 -7.80 20.94 1.09
CA ASN A 110 -6.67 21.73 0.63
C ASN A 110 -6.48 21.60 -0.89
N LYS A 111 -6.23 22.73 -1.56
CA LYS A 111 -6.02 22.81 -3.02
C LYS A 111 -4.87 21.92 -3.54
N TYR A 112 -3.88 21.63 -2.70
CA TYR A 112 -2.76 20.76 -3.06
C TYR A 112 -3.10 19.27 -2.98
N PHE A 113 -4.24 18.89 -2.38
CA PHE A 113 -4.69 17.50 -2.34
C PHE A 113 -4.80 16.89 -3.74
N GLN A 114 -5.31 17.66 -4.72
CA GLN A 114 -5.47 17.19 -6.10
C GLN A 114 -4.13 16.82 -6.77
N LYS A 115 -3.01 17.34 -6.25
CA LYS A 115 -1.67 17.06 -6.77
C LYS A 115 -1.02 15.81 -6.16
N LEU A 116 -1.61 15.25 -5.11
CA LEU A 116 -1.05 14.08 -4.44
C LEU A 116 -1.06 12.87 -5.39
N HIS A 117 0.06 12.16 -5.44
CA HIS A 117 0.19 10.86 -6.09
C HIS A 117 -0.08 9.72 -5.12
N THR A 118 0.19 9.91 -3.82
CA THR A 118 0.05 8.88 -2.81
C THR A 118 -0.64 9.41 -1.54
N LEU A 119 -1.63 8.67 -1.07
CA LEU A 119 -2.27 8.88 0.23
C LEU A 119 -2.33 7.54 0.97
N LYS A 120 -1.73 7.49 2.16
CA LYS A 120 -1.78 6.31 3.02
C LYS A 120 -2.32 6.69 4.39
N ILE A 121 -3.34 5.98 4.83
CA ILE A 121 -4.00 6.18 6.12
C ILE A 121 -3.96 4.84 6.84
N LYS A 122 -3.09 4.75 7.85
CA LYS A 122 -2.94 3.53 8.67
C LYS A 122 -3.71 3.60 9.98
N ASN A 123 -4.55 4.61 10.10
CA ASN A 123 -5.14 5.10 11.33
C ASN A 123 -6.63 5.16 11.25
N GLU A 124 -7.26 5.05 12.41
CA GLU A 124 -8.66 5.41 12.55
C GLU A 124 -8.87 6.91 12.39
N ILE A 125 -9.97 7.24 11.71
CA ILE A 125 -10.51 8.58 11.62
C ILE A 125 -11.73 8.57 12.54
N VAL A 126 -11.73 9.42 13.56
CA VAL A 126 -12.80 9.46 14.56
C VAL A 126 -13.62 10.73 14.39
N SER A 127 -14.91 10.52 14.11
CA SER A 127 -15.91 11.57 14.19
C SER A 127 -15.99 12.11 15.61
N GLU A 128 -15.71 13.41 15.74
CA GLU A 128 -16.14 14.21 16.88
C GLU A 128 -17.67 14.20 16.88
N ARG A 129 -18.25 13.15 17.47
CA ARG A 129 -19.70 12.94 17.47
C ARG A 129 -20.45 14.21 17.87
N SER A 130 -21.32 14.67 16.99
CA SER A 130 -22.61 15.20 17.39
C SER A 130 -23.67 14.20 16.93
N TYR A 131 -24.60 13.84 17.82
CA TYR A 131 -25.62 12.80 17.64
C TYR A 131 -26.71 13.13 16.59
N ASN A 132 -26.40 13.92 15.57
CA ASN A 132 -27.40 14.43 14.63
C ASN A 132 -27.15 13.89 13.22
N GLU A 133 -28.20 13.28 12.66
CA GLU A 133 -28.29 12.40 11.48
C GLU A 133 -27.98 13.04 10.11
N THR A 134 -27.19 14.11 10.03
CA THR A 134 -26.84 14.77 8.75
C THR A 134 -25.42 14.47 8.26
N GLU A 135 -24.74 13.48 8.85
CA GLU A 135 -23.45 12.99 8.39
C GLU A 135 -23.57 12.35 6.99
N LEU A 136 -23.27 13.12 5.94
CA LEU A 136 -22.55 12.57 4.81
C LEU A 136 -21.24 12.00 5.37
N ASP A 137 -21.28 10.70 5.64
CA ASP A 137 -20.21 9.83 6.13
C ASP A 137 -18.84 10.35 5.66
N ASN A 138 -17.92 10.72 6.56
CA ASN A 138 -16.60 11.23 6.14
C ASN A 138 -15.86 10.22 5.26
N GLU A 139 -16.19 8.93 5.40
CA GLU A 139 -15.79 7.87 4.46
C GLU A 139 -16.25 8.21 3.03
N GLN A 140 -17.50 8.61 2.82
CA GLN A 140 -18.00 9.03 1.50
C GLN A 140 -17.29 10.27 0.97
N ILE A 141 -16.98 11.25 1.82
CA ILE A 141 -16.23 12.44 1.41
C ILE A 141 -14.82 12.03 0.98
N LEU A 142 -14.17 11.15 1.75
CA LEU A 142 -12.88 10.57 1.42
C LEU A 142 -12.94 9.84 0.08
N PHE A 143 -13.94 8.98 -0.15
CA PHE A 143 -14.12 8.31 -1.45
C PHE A 143 -14.30 9.29 -2.57
N LYS A 144 -15.22 10.23 -2.41
CA LYS A 144 -15.52 11.21 -3.44
C LYS A 144 -14.26 11.97 -3.83
N LYS A 145 -13.42 12.32 -2.85
CA LYS A 145 -12.12 12.92 -3.12
C LYS A 145 -11.15 11.93 -3.77
N VAL A 146 -10.79 10.83 -3.12
CA VAL A 146 -9.79 9.86 -3.64
C VAL A 146 -10.08 9.47 -5.10
N PHE A 147 -11.34 9.20 -5.41
CA PHE A 147 -11.78 8.71 -6.72
C PHE A 147 -12.25 9.83 -7.65
N ASP A 148 -12.07 11.10 -7.30
CA ASP A 148 -12.34 12.26 -8.18
C ASP A 148 -11.37 12.27 -9.38
N ASN A 149 -11.88 12.42 -10.59
CA ASN A 149 -11.10 12.43 -11.83
C ASN A 149 -10.15 13.64 -11.95
N GLU A 150 -10.37 14.69 -11.16
CA GLU A 150 -9.46 15.83 -11.09
C GLU A 150 -8.19 15.54 -10.29
N ASN A 151 -8.12 14.41 -9.58
CA ASN A 151 -6.99 14.11 -8.69
C ASN A 151 -5.92 13.26 -9.37
N ASN A 152 -4.65 13.57 -9.08
CA ASN A 152 -3.48 12.84 -9.59
C ASN A 152 -3.13 11.58 -8.79
N LEU A 153 -4.06 11.11 -7.95
CA LEU A 153 -3.80 10.03 -7.00
C LEU A 153 -3.61 8.69 -7.74
N GLN A 154 -2.47 8.04 -7.49
CA GLN A 154 -2.12 6.75 -8.09
C GLN A 154 -2.13 5.62 -7.05
N VAL A 155 -1.81 5.95 -5.80
CA VAL A 155 -1.72 4.99 -4.69
C VAL A 155 -2.62 5.47 -3.55
N PHE A 156 -3.56 4.61 -3.15
CA PHE A 156 -4.39 4.85 -1.98
C PHE A 156 -4.37 3.65 -1.04
N GLU A 157 -4.05 3.90 0.22
CA GLU A 157 -4.11 2.91 1.30
C GLU A 157 -4.99 3.41 2.44
N TYR A 158 -5.96 2.61 2.87
CA TYR A 158 -6.82 2.84 4.02
C TYR A 158 -6.92 1.57 4.87
N LEU A 159 -6.12 1.52 5.94
CA LEU A 159 -6.00 0.36 6.83
C LEU A 159 -6.09 0.78 8.31
N PRO A 160 -7.20 1.38 8.75
CA PRO A 160 -7.46 1.56 10.18
C PRO A 160 -7.50 0.21 10.92
N SER A 161 -7.19 0.24 12.21
CA SER A 161 -7.15 -0.94 13.08
C SER A 161 -8.54 -1.50 13.44
N LEU A 162 -9.50 -0.63 13.78
CA LEU A 162 -10.79 -1.03 14.33
C LEU A 162 -11.97 -0.83 13.39
N THR A 163 -11.89 0.09 12.42
CA THR A 163 -13.00 0.38 11.52
C THR A 163 -12.80 -0.26 10.15
N SER A 164 -13.88 -0.78 9.59
CA SER A 164 -13.88 -1.25 8.21
C SER A 164 -14.75 -0.30 7.40
N LEU A 165 -14.26 0.04 6.23
CA LEU A 165 -14.80 1.09 5.39
C LEU A 165 -16.08 0.62 4.70
N ARG A 166 -17.13 1.46 4.72
CA ARG A 166 -18.44 1.18 4.14
C ARG A 166 -18.62 1.92 2.83
N LEU A 167 -18.64 1.18 1.72
CA LEU A 167 -18.93 1.76 0.42
C LEU A 167 -20.44 1.82 0.21
N ARG A 168 -21.07 2.91 0.65
CA ARG A 168 -22.45 3.19 0.26
C ARG A 168 -22.50 3.51 -1.23
N LYS A 169 -23.63 3.16 -1.88
CA LYS A 169 -23.91 3.38 -3.31
C LYS A 169 -23.25 4.65 -3.87
N LEU A 170 -22.15 4.47 -4.60
CA LEU A 170 -21.37 5.53 -5.23
C LEU A 170 -21.98 5.93 -6.57
N GLU A 171 -23.28 6.24 -6.62
CA GLU A 171 -24.05 6.38 -7.87
C GLU A 171 -23.67 7.60 -8.75
N SER A 172 -22.57 8.32 -8.45
CA SER A 172 -22.19 9.54 -9.18
C SER A 172 -20.71 9.94 -9.06
N LEU A 173 -19.78 8.99 -8.92
CA LEU A 173 -18.34 9.35 -8.92
C LEU A 173 -17.82 9.68 -10.32
N ASN A 174 -17.19 10.84 -10.46
CA ASN A 174 -16.32 11.16 -11.58
C ASN A 174 -15.02 10.39 -11.40
N ILE A 175 -14.82 9.33 -12.17
CA ILE A 175 -13.85 8.27 -11.87
C ILE A 175 -12.39 8.71 -12.08
N ASN A 176 -11.56 8.55 -11.04
CA ASN A 176 -10.12 8.66 -11.13
C ASN A 176 -9.48 7.44 -11.81
N PHE A 177 -9.21 7.57 -13.10
CA PHE A 177 -8.53 6.55 -13.91
C PHE A 177 -7.03 6.41 -13.59
N LEU A 178 -6.43 7.25 -12.75
CA LEU A 178 -4.99 7.21 -12.46
C LEU A 178 -4.63 6.25 -11.32
N ILE A 179 -5.62 5.80 -10.54
CA ILE A 179 -5.38 4.87 -9.43
C ILE A 179 -4.89 3.52 -9.98
N ARG A 180 -3.66 3.17 -9.59
CA ARG A 180 -2.98 1.92 -9.98
C ARG A 180 -2.79 0.97 -8.81
N SER A 181 -2.83 1.47 -7.57
CA SER A 181 -2.65 0.67 -6.36
C SER A 181 -3.68 1.04 -5.30
N LEU A 182 -4.46 0.04 -4.87
CA LEU A 182 -5.42 0.15 -3.78
C LEU A 182 -5.08 -0.83 -2.68
N LYS A 183 -5.11 -0.35 -1.42
CA LYS A 183 -5.08 -1.22 -0.25
C LYS A 183 -6.11 -0.78 0.78
N LEU A 184 -7.15 -1.58 1.03
CA LEU A 184 -8.33 -1.15 1.78
C LEU A 184 -8.76 -2.20 2.81
N ASN A 185 -9.34 -1.76 3.93
CA ASN A 185 -10.12 -2.61 4.83
C ASN A 185 -11.63 -2.35 4.63
N LEU A 186 -12.37 -3.28 4.03
CA LEU A 186 -13.80 -3.15 3.70
C LEU A 186 -14.72 -3.83 4.71
N SER A 187 -15.85 -3.19 5.02
CA SER A 187 -16.88 -3.77 5.89
C SER A 187 -17.62 -4.91 5.22
N GLU A 188 -17.89 -4.81 3.92
CA GLU A 188 -18.60 -5.82 3.16
C GLU A 188 -17.82 -6.21 1.90
N PHE A 189 -17.69 -7.51 1.69
CA PHE A 189 -16.89 -8.01 0.58
C PHE A 189 -17.46 -7.65 -0.80
N LYS A 190 -18.79 -7.58 -0.93
CA LYS A 190 -19.48 -7.24 -2.19
C LYS A 190 -19.09 -5.86 -2.76
N ASP A 191 -18.57 -4.97 -1.90
CA ASP A 191 -18.21 -3.61 -2.29
C ASP A 191 -16.96 -3.56 -3.18
N ILE A 192 -16.21 -4.67 -3.27
CA ILE A 192 -15.09 -4.82 -4.20
C ILE A 192 -15.49 -4.56 -5.67
N PHE A 193 -16.69 -4.95 -6.07
CA PHE A 193 -17.14 -4.76 -7.46
C PHE A 193 -17.32 -3.29 -7.79
N SER A 194 -17.86 -2.53 -6.84
CA SER A 194 -17.97 -1.09 -6.97
C SER A 194 -16.58 -0.48 -7.15
N LEU A 195 -15.60 -0.85 -6.32
CA LEU A 195 -14.24 -0.32 -6.44
C LEU A 195 -13.59 -0.60 -7.79
N ILE A 196 -13.74 -1.82 -8.31
CA ILE A 196 -13.12 -2.21 -9.58
C ILE A 196 -13.77 -1.45 -10.74
N LYS A 197 -15.10 -1.31 -10.71
CA LYS A 197 -15.81 -0.47 -11.67
C LYS A 197 -15.27 0.97 -11.67
N TYR A 198 -14.87 1.49 -10.51
CA TYR A 198 -14.28 2.82 -10.37
C TYR A 198 -12.76 2.86 -10.50
N THR A 199 -12.08 1.77 -10.80
CA THR A 199 -10.60 1.75 -10.97
C THR A 199 -10.17 0.82 -12.11
N PRO A 200 -10.54 1.13 -13.36
CA PRO A 200 -10.26 0.24 -14.50
C PRO A 200 -8.77 0.13 -14.85
N ASN A 201 -7.90 1.04 -14.38
CA ASN A 201 -6.46 0.99 -14.58
C ASN A 201 -5.70 0.41 -13.38
N LEU A 202 -6.42 -0.24 -12.46
CA LEU A 202 -5.81 -0.79 -11.26
C LEU A 202 -4.86 -1.95 -11.62
N ILE A 203 -3.65 -1.89 -11.09
CA ILE A 203 -2.60 -2.90 -11.29
C ILE A 203 -2.45 -3.75 -10.02
N TYR A 204 -2.64 -3.12 -8.85
CA TYR A 204 -2.52 -3.75 -7.55
C TYR A 204 -3.74 -3.46 -6.69
N LEU A 205 -4.31 -4.51 -6.11
CA LEU A 205 -5.45 -4.48 -5.21
C LEU A 205 -5.14 -5.32 -3.97
N ASN A 206 -5.27 -4.76 -2.78
CA ASN A 206 -5.15 -5.53 -1.53
C ASN A 206 -6.29 -5.14 -0.60
N ILE A 207 -7.29 -6.02 -0.52
CA ILE A 207 -8.48 -5.83 0.29
C ILE A 207 -8.44 -6.78 1.49
N GLN A 208 -8.43 -6.21 2.67
CA GLN A 208 -8.87 -6.88 3.86
C GLN A 208 -10.38 -6.67 4.02
N SER A 209 -11.13 -7.69 4.38
CA SER A 209 -12.52 -7.51 4.75
C SER A 209 -12.83 -8.27 6.04
N GLU A 210 -13.69 -7.68 6.86
CA GLU A 210 -14.26 -8.40 7.99
C GLU A 210 -14.91 -9.69 7.50
N PRO A 211 -14.84 -10.78 8.30
CA PRO A 211 -15.46 -12.02 7.89
C PRO A 211 -16.94 -11.73 7.59
N PRO A 212 -17.50 -12.32 6.51
CA PRO A 212 -18.93 -12.25 6.30
C PRO A 212 -19.60 -12.70 7.60
N CYS A 213 -20.51 -11.88 8.15
CA CYS A 213 -21.38 -12.29 9.25
C CYS A 213 -21.86 -13.71 8.98
N LYS A 214 -21.95 -14.57 10.01
CA LYS A 214 -22.16 -16.04 9.94
C LYS A 214 -23.24 -16.54 8.95
N TYR A 215 -24.09 -15.66 8.44
CA TYR A 215 -25.14 -15.88 7.45
C TYR A 215 -24.71 -15.77 5.96
N PHE A 216 -23.46 -15.40 5.65
CA PHE A 216 -23.02 -15.09 4.27
C PHE A 216 -22.12 -16.15 3.60
N LYS A 217 -22.06 -17.39 4.11
CA LYS A 217 -21.27 -18.47 3.48
C LYS A 217 -21.69 -18.76 2.02
N GLU A 218 -22.97 -18.55 1.68
CA GLU A 218 -23.49 -18.79 0.33
C GLU A 218 -23.13 -17.67 -0.66
N ASP A 219 -22.93 -16.43 -0.20
CA ASP A 219 -22.70 -15.29 -1.09
C ASP A 219 -21.24 -15.16 -1.53
N ILE A 220 -20.27 -15.59 -0.71
CA ILE A 220 -18.85 -15.44 -1.10
C ILE A 220 -18.52 -16.26 -2.35
N HIS A 221 -19.11 -17.44 -2.51
CA HIS A 221 -18.92 -18.25 -3.71
C HIS A 221 -19.54 -17.60 -4.95
N HIS A 222 -20.69 -16.97 -4.80
CA HIS A 222 -21.38 -16.23 -5.86
C HIS A 222 -20.64 -14.93 -6.24
N VAL A 223 -20.15 -14.18 -5.26
CA VAL A 223 -19.30 -13.01 -5.46
C VAL A 223 -18.00 -13.43 -6.15
N LEU A 224 -17.35 -14.51 -5.71
CA LEU A 224 -16.14 -15.01 -6.35
C LEU A 224 -16.38 -15.53 -7.77
N SER A 225 -17.51 -16.21 -8.02
CA SER A 225 -17.83 -16.68 -9.37
C SER A 225 -18.12 -15.51 -10.31
N THR A 226 -18.87 -14.51 -9.85
CA THR A 226 -19.14 -13.26 -10.58
C THR A 226 -17.85 -12.49 -10.86
N PHE A 227 -16.96 -12.41 -9.87
CA PHE A 227 -15.65 -11.78 -10.04
C PHE A 227 -14.81 -12.47 -11.12
N LYS A 228 -14.74 -13.80 -11.04
CA LYS A 228 -14.02 -14.65 -12.00
C LYS A 228 -14.53 -14.47 -13.43
N THR A 229 -15.84 -14.39 -13.62
CA THR A 229 -16.42 -14.28 -14.96
C THR A 229 -16.39 -12.87 -15.52
N GLN A 230 -16.51 -11.84 -14.68
CA GLN A 230 -16.68 -10.45 -15.14
C GLN A 230 -15.41 -9.59 -15.11
N PHE A 231 -14.44 -9.87 -14.23
CA PHE A 231 -13.32 -8.95 -14.01
C PHE A 231 -11.93 -9.58 -14.18
N TRP A 232 -11.82 -10.89 -13.94
CA TRP A 232 -10.55 -11.63 -13.99
C TRP A 232 -9.87 -11.54 -15.36
N LEU A 233 -10.64 -11.75 -16.43
CA LEU A 233 -10.10 -11.85 -17.79
C LEU A 233 -9.60 -10.50 -18.31
N ASP A 234 -10.21 -9.40 -17.87
CA ASP A 234 -9.94 -8.07 -18.41
C ASP A 234 -8.67 -7.43 -17.82
N HIS A 235 -8.30 -7.78 -16.57
CA HIS A 235 -7.22 -7.09 -15.85
C HIS A 235 -5.95 -7.93 -15.62
N ASN A 236 -5.92 -9.21 -16.04
CA ASN A 236 -4.80 -10.14 -15.79
C ASN A 236 -4.37 -10.22 -14.30
N TRP A 237 -5.28 -10.00 -13.35
CA TRP A 237 -4.97 -10.07 -11.92
C TRP A 237 -4.92 -11.51 -11.43
N ASN A 238 -3.92 -11.84 -10.61
CA ASN A 238 -3.88 -13.11 -9.88
C ASN A 238 -4.35 -12.84 -8.45
N ILE A 239 -5.39 -13.50 -7.96
CA ILE A 239 -5.99 -13.11 -6.67
C ILE A 239 -5.81 -14.21 -5.64
N GLY A 240 -5.09 -13.91 -4.56
CA GLY A 240 -5.05 -14.72 -3.34
C GLY A 240 -6.27 -14.51 -2.47
N LEU A 241 -6.78 -15.62 -1.92
CA LEU A 241 -7.84 -15.64 -0.92
C LEU A 241 -7.32 -16.31 0.33
N HIS A 242 -7.43 -15.65 1.48
CA HIS A 242 -7.06 -16.28 2.75
C HIS A 242 -8.19 -16.05 3.77
N GLN A 243 -8.70 -17.14 4.35
CA GLN A 243 -9.76 -17.10 5.35
C GLN A 243 -9.20 -17.54 6.70
N SER A 244 -8.90 -16.58 7.58
CA SER A 244 -8.42 -16.85 8.94
C SER A 244 -9.01 -15.81 9.89
N GLY A 245 -10.23 -16.03 10.38
CA GLY A 245 -10.98 -15.08 11.20
C GLY A 245 -11.47 -13.83 10.45
N ARG A 246 -10.78 -13.39 9.38
CA ARG A 246 -11.14 -12.37 8.39
C ARG A 246 -10.95 -12.93 6.98
N THR A 247 -11.60 -12.33 5.99
CA THR A 247 -11.41 -12.67 4.58
C THR A 247 -10.43 -11.68 3.96
N TYR A 248 -9.29 -12.19 3.49
CA TYR A 248 -8.29 -11.39 2.79
C TYR A 248 -8.37 -11.70 1.30
N ILE A 249 -8.48 -10.65 0.49
CA ILE A 249 -8.37 -10.68 -0.97
C ILE A 249 -7.18 -9.83 -1.34
N TYR A 250 -6.30 -10.34 -2.16
CA TYR A 250 -5.19 -9.53 -2.63
C TYR A 250 -4.83 -9.99 -4.03
N SER A 251 -4.65 -9.04 -4.94
CA SER A 251 -3.96 -9.28 -6.19
C SER A 251 -2.52 -9.66 -5.81
N LEU A 252 -2.27 -10.94 -5.81
CA LEU A 252 -0.93 -11.46 -5.89
C LEU A 252 -0.44 -11.25 -7.33
N ALA A 253 0.86 -11.36 -7.54
CA ALA A 253 1.32 -11.81 -8.83
C ALA A 253 1.05 -13.33 -9.03
N PHE A 254 0.40 -14.01 -8.07
CA PHE A 254 0.31 -15.46 -7.94
C PHE A 254 -0.86 -15.96 -7.07
N GLN A 255 -1.89 -16.63 -7.59
CA GLN A 255 -2.97 -17.19 -6.75
C GLN A 255 -2.63 -18.58 -6.18
N PHE A 256 -2.92 -18.85 -4.90
CA PHE A 256 -2.65 -20.14 -4.25
C PHE A 256 -3.77 -20.60 -3.31
N ASN A 257 -4.75 -21.34 -3.85
CA ASN A 257 -5.64 -22.17 -3.02
C ASN A 257 -5.21 -23.65 -3.00
N GLU A 258 -4.23 -24.05 -3.83
CA GLU A 258 -3.78 -25.45 -3.95
C GLU A 258 -2.29 -25.64 -3.61
N LEU A 259 -1.57 -24.56 -3.29
CA LEU A 259 -0.14 -24.61 -2.96
C LEU A 259 0.02 -24.48 -1.46
N ASN A 260 0.32 -25.63 -0.83
CA ASN A 260 0.16 -25.80 0.60
C ASN A 260 1.21 -25.09 1.46
N ASN A 261 2.29 -24.50 0.92
CA ASN A 261 3.21 -23.63 1.68
C ASN A 261 4.11 -22.80 0.74
N PHE A 262 4.40 -21.56 1.13
CA PHE A 262 5.49 -20.75 0.58
C PHE A 262 6.48 -20.46 1.70
N SER A 263 7.76 -20.73 1.48
CA SER A 263 8.83 -20.25 2.35
C SER A 263 9.24 -18.81 2.02
N ASN A 264 9.22 -18.40 0.74
CA ASN A 264 9.28 -17.00 0.28
C ASN A 264 8.73 -16.83 -1.15
N PHE A 265 8.64 -15.58 -1.65
CA PHE A 265 8.03 -15.23 -2.95
C PHE A 265 8.68 -15.88 -4.20
N ASN A 266 9.86 -16.49 -4.06
CA ASN A 266 10.59 -17.16 -5.14
C ASN A 266 10.58 -18.70 -5.01
N GLN A 267 9.88 -19.26 -4.01
CA GLN A 267 9.80 -20.71 -3.77
C GLN A 267 8.37 -21.19 -3.68
N VAL A 268 7.98 -22.13 -4.55
CA VAL A 268 6.63 -22.73 -4.57
C VAL A 268 6.68 -24.15 -4.06
N LEU A 269 5.84 -24.53 -3.09
CA LEU A 269 5.56 -25.94 -2.78
C LEU A 269 4.22 -26.38 -3.40
N SER A 270 4.25 -27.35 -4.30
CA SER A 270 3.04 -27.93 -4.92
C SER A 270 2.89 -29.43 -4.66
N ASN A 271 1.65 -29.86 -4.48
CA ASN A 271 1.21 -31.26 -4.59
C ASN A 271 0.30 -31.50 -5.82
N ASN A 272 0.06 -30.47 -6.63
CA ASN A 272 -0.71 -30.53 -7.87
C ASN A 272 0.17 -30.08 -9.05
N GLU A 273 0.59 -31.02 -9.89
CA GLU A 273 1.47 -30.75 -11.03
C GLU A 273 0.75 -29.96 -12.15
N GLN A 274 -0.57 -30.13 -12.27
CA GLN A 274 -1.38 -29.53 -13.32
C GLN A 274 -1.40 -27.99 -13.24
N ILE A 275 -1.35 -27.43 -12.02
CA ILE A 275 -1.34 -25.98 -11.81
C ILE A 275 -0.10 -25.30 -12.40
N LEU A 276 1.03 -26.01 -12.46
CA LEU A 276 2.29 -25.52 -13.02
C LEU A 276 2.23 -25.44 -14.55
N HIS A 277 1.41 -26.30 -15.16
CA HIS A 277 1.18 -26.32 -16.61
C HIS A 277 0.21 -25.24 -17.07
N ASP A 278 -0.93 -25.11 -16.37
CA ASP A 278 -2.06 -24.33 -16.86
C ASP A 278 -1.86 -22.81 -16.68
N ASN A 279 -0.88 -22.40 -15.87
CA ASN A 279 -0.70 -21.02 -15.44
C ASN A 279 0.66 -20.41 -15.82
N ARG A 280 1.12 -20.64 -17.07
CA ARG A 280 2.47 -20.25 -17.56
C ARG A 280 2.89 -18.80 -17.25
N ARG A 281 1.95 -17.85 -17.28
CA ARG A 281 2.23 -16.43 -17.03
C ARG A 281 2.70 -16.14 -15.61
N LEU A 282 2.32 -16.99 -14.64
CA LEU A 282 2.68 -16.82 -13.24
C LEU A 282 4.18 -17.01 -13.03
N TRP A 283 4.81 -17.94 -13.74
CA TRP A 283 6.06 -18.52 -13.30
C TRP A 283 7.34 -17.84 -13.79
N SER A 284 7.20 -16.73 -14.51
CA SER A 284 8.32 -16.03 -15.17
C SER A 284 9.42 -15.53 -14.22
N ASN A 285 9.11 -15.35 -12.93
CA ASN A 285 10.04 -14.85 -11.92
C ASN A 285 10.44 -15.88 -10.86
N ILE A 286 9.96 -17.11 -10.95
CA ILE A 286 10.21 -18.13 -9.92
C ILE A 286 11.58 -18.75 -10.14
N THR A 287 12.38 -18.78 -9.07
CA THR A 287 13.75 -19.31 -9.10
C THR A 287 13.89 -20.67 -8.45
N SER A 288 12.91 -21.10 -7.65
CA SER A 288 12.90 -22.43 -7.03
C SER A 288 11.49 -23.02 -6.90
N ILE A 289 11.36 -24.33 -7.04
CA ILE A 289 10.14 -25.07 -6.74
C ILE A 289 10.45 -26.30 -5.88
N GLU A 290 9.51 -26.65 -5.01
CA GLU A 290 9.48 -27.89 -4.24
C GLU A 290 8.25 -28.71 -4.69
N LEU A 291 8.46 -29.95 -5.12
CA LEU A 291 7.38 -30.85 -5.55
C LEU A 291 7.26 -32.00 -4.56
N VAL A 292 6.05 -32.21 -4.03
CA VAL A 292 5.75 -33.40 -3.21
C VAL A 292 5.39 -34.54 -4.14
N VAL A 293 6.31 -35.49 -4.28
CA VAL A 293 6.23 -36.56 -5.25
C VAL A 293 5.62 -37.78 -4.56
N LYS A 294 4.49 -38.26 -5.07
CA LYS A 294 3.84 -39.50 -4.56
C LYS A 294 4.14 -40.71 -5.44
N ASN A 295 4.52 -40.51 -6.70
CA ASN A 295 4.75 -41.53 -7.73
C ASN A 295 5.93 -41.12 -8.64
N GLN A 296 6.34 -41.97 -9.58
CA GLN A 296 7.37 -41.64 -10.58
C GLN A 296 7.05 -40.34 -11.33
N ILE A 297 8.02 -39.41 -11.36
CA ILE A 297 7.87 -38.11 -12.01
C ILE A 297 7.96 -38.29 -13.53
N ASN A 298 7.02 -37.69 -14.23
CA ASN A 298 7.04 -37.64 -15.68
C ASN A 298 8.18 -36.73 -16.17
N LEU A 299 9.15 -37.25 -16.93
CA LEU A 299 10.25 -36.44 -17.47
C LEU A 299 9.77 -35.26 -18.35
N ASN A 300 8.60 -35.40 -18.98
CA ASN A 300 7.98 -34.32 -19.76
C ASN A 300 7.54 -33.15 -18.88
N LEU A 301 7.28 -33.39 -17.58
CA LEU A 301 6.97 -32.35 -16.60
C LEU A 301 8.16 -31.42 -16.37
N PHE A 302 9.38 -31.95 -16.29
CA PHE A 302 10.57 -31.11 -16.08
C PHE A 302 10.82 -30.18 -17.27
N GLN A 303 10.65 -30.70 -18.48
CA GLN A 303 10.80 -29.91 -19.70
C GLN A 303 9.74 -28.83 -19.80
N SER A 304 8.48 -29.15 -19.49
CA SER A 304 7.39 -28.16 -19.51
C SER A 304 7.58 -27.09 -18.44
N ILE A 305 8.03 -27.47 -17.23
CA ILE A 305 8.35 -26.53 -16.16
C ILE A 305 9.48 -25.60 -16.59
N LYS A 306 10.61 -26.12 -17.12
CA LYS A 306 11.73 -25.26 -17.58
C LYS A 306 11.30 -24.29 -18.68
N ILE A 307 10.42 -24.70 -19.59
CA ILE A 307 9.87 -23.82 -20.64
C ILE A 307 8.99 -22.71 -20.03
N ASN A 308 8.18 -23.04 -19.03
CA ASN A 308 7.24 -22.11 -18.43
C ASN A 308 7.89 -21.21 -17.35
N MET A 309 9.04 -21.62 -16.81
CA MET A 309 9.74 -20.98 -15.70
C MET A 309 11.20 -20.67 -16.11
N PRO A 310 11.45 -19.67 -16.98
CA PRO A 310 12.77 -19.43 -17.56
C PRO A 310 13.86 -19.02 -16.56
N LYS A 311 13.47 -18.54 -15.36
CA LYS A 311 14.40 -18.17 -14.27
C LYS A 311 14.56 -19.27 -13.21
N LEU A 312 13.96 -20.44 -13.43
CA LEU A 312 14.00 -21.54 -12.48
C LEU A 312 15.42 -22.10 -12.39
N SER A 313 16.01 -21.95 -11.21
CA SER A 313 17.37 -22.39 -10.90
C SER A 313 17.42 -23.65 -10.04
N SER A 314 16.30 -24.08 -9.45
CA SER A 314 16.26 -25.28 -8.61
C SER A 314 14.89 -25.93 -8.56
N ILE A 315 14.90 -27.27 -8.55
CA ILE A 315 13.73 -28.12 -8.31
C ILE A 315 14.07 -29.10 -7.20
N LYS A 316 13.35 -29.03 -6.09
CA LYS A 316 13.47 -29.95 -4.96
C LYS A 316 12.33 -30.95 -4.99
N LEU A 317 12.64 -32.22 -4.77
CA LEU A 317 11.65 -33.30 -4.75
C LEU A 317 11.55 -33.83 -3.32
N ILE A 318 10.32 -33.91 -2.80
CA ILE A 318 10.01 -34.37 -1.45
C ILE A 318 9.24 -35.68 -1.57
N GLU A 319 9.83 -36.79 -1.14
CA GLU A 319 9.23 -38.13 -1.20
C GLU A 319 9.12 -38.69 0.23
N GLY A 320 7.95 -38.57 0.85
CA GLY A 320 7.76 -38.95 2.26
C GLY A 320 8.68 -38.17 3.23
N PRO A 321 9.04 -38.73 4.41
CA PRO A 321 9.85 -38.03 5.43
C PRO A 321 11.35 -37.92 5.08
N ARG A 322 11.76 -38.19 3.84
CA ARG A 322 13.17 -38.07 3.40
C ARG A 322 13.27 -37.07 2.24
N ASN A 323 14.24 -36.17 2.33
CA ASN A 323 14.53 -35.16 1.30
C ASN A 323 15.59 -35.71 0.33
N PHE A 324 15.39 -35.48 -0.97
CA PHE A 324 16.43 -35.65 -2.00
C PHE A 324 16.79 -34.30 -2.62
N TYR A 325 18.03 -34.15 -3.12
CA TYR A 325 18.56 -32.88 -3.64
C TYR A 325 18.96 -32.95 -5.12
N ILE A 326 18.48 -31.92 -5.83
CA ILE A 326 18.97 -31.15 -7.00
C ILE A 326 19.19 -31.90 -8.35
N ILE A 327 18.40 -31.47 -9.33
CA ILE A 327 18.73 -31.52 -10.76
C ILE A 327 19.00 -30.07 -11.19
N ASP A 328 20.18 -29.79 -11.75
CA ASP A 328 20.49 -28.53 -12.43
C ASP A 328 19.81 -28.45 -13.82
#